data_AF-A0A820DKZ4-F1
#
_entry.id   AF-A0A820DKZ4-F1
#
_cell.length_a   1.000
_cell.length_b   1.000
_cell.length_c   1.000
_cell.angle_alpha   90.00
_cell.angle_beta   90.00
_cell.angle_gamma   90.00
#
_symmetry.space_group_name_H-M   'P 1'
#
loop_
_entity.id
_entity.type
_entity.pdbx_description
1 polymer ?
#
loop_
_entity_poly.entity_id
_entity_poly.type
_entity_poly.pdbx_seq_one_letter_code
_entity_poly.pdbx_strand_id
1 'polypeptide(L)'
;MTQNSQSQNFCHLVMKCTNMKGQYPIEETCSELTFNFWHALKEEITSTNEDKNQAILLEIFRPYFEHLIEVLISKGQIPENENVFTSEDKELFRSYRLNIIDTMVNITVRH
;
A
#
# COMPACT_ATOMS: atom_id res chain seq x y z
N MET A 1 6.94 26.86 5.49
CA MET A 1 5.88 25.83 5.60
C MET A 1 5.57 25.20 4.24
N THR A 2 6.57 24.87 3.42
CA THR A 2 6.35 24.50 2.01
C THR A 2 6.77 23.07 1.68
N GLN A 3 7.59 22.44 2.53
CA GLN A 3 8.20 21.13 2.27
C GLN A 3 7.25 19.94 2.49
N ASN A 4 6.26 20.05 3.39
CA ASN A 4 5.27 18.98 3.62
C ASN A 4 4.27 18.79 2.47
N SER A 5 4.04 19.80 1.63
CA SER A 5 3.02 19.73 0.56
C SER A 5 3.39 18.75 -0.57
N GLN A 6 4.68 18.63 -0.90
CA GLN A 6 5.12 17.82 -2.04
C GLN A 6 5.13 16.33 -1.71
N SER A 7 5.66 15.94 -0.56
CA SER A 7 5.67 14.53 -0.12
C SER A 7 4.24 13.98 0.03
N GLN A 8 3.32 14.80 0.53
CA GLN A 8 1.90 14.48 0.62
C GLN A 8 1.24 14.30 -0.76
N ASN A 9 1.60 15.14 -1.75
CA ASN A 9 1.13 14.99 -3.13
C ASN A 9 1.62 13.68 -3.77
N PHE A 10 2.89 13.31 -3.55
CA PHE A 10 3.42 12.04 -4.04
C PHE A 10 2.73 10.84 -3.40
N CYS A 11 2.50 10.86 -2.07
CA CYS A 11 1.76 9.79 -1.41
C CYS A 11 0.32 9.68 -1.93
N HIS A 12 -0.33 10.80 -2.22
CA HIS A 12 -1.65 10.81 -2.84
C HIS A 12 -1.64 10.24 -4.27
N LEU A 13 -0.59 10.52 -5.05
CA LEU A 13 -0.42 9.94 -6.38
C LEU A 13 -0.22 8.43 -6.32
N VAL A 14 0.66 7.94 -5.44
CA VAL A 14 0.88 6.50 -5.26
C VAL A 14 -0.40 5.83 -4.76
N MET A 15 -1.13 6.47 -3.84
CA MET A 15 -2.42 5.95 -3.37
C MET A 15 -3.44 5.76 -4.50
N LYS A 16 -3.47 6.65 -5.50
CA LYS A 16 -4.32 6.47 -6.69
C LYS A 16 -3.93 5.23 -7.50
N CYS A 17 -2.64 4.94 -7.60
CA CYS A 17 -2.14 3.73 -8.26
C CYS A 17 -2.45 2.48 -7.44
N THR A 18 -2.29 2.52 -6.11
CA THR A 18 -2.66 1.42 -5.22
C THR A 18 -4.16 1.13 -5.30
N ASN A 19 -4.99 2.17 -5.37
CA ASN A 19 -6.43 2.09 -5.54
C ASN A 19 -6.87 2.12 -7.02
N MET A 20 -6.02 1.60 -7.93
CA MET A 20 -6.40 1.46 -9.33
C MET A 20 -7.68 0.61 -9.43
N LYS A 21 -8.67 1.13 -10.16
CA LYS A 21 -9.94 0.43 -10.38
C LYS A 21 -9.69 -0.86 -11.15
N GLY A 22 -10.42 -1.89 -10.75
CA GLY A 22 -10.37 -3.21 -11.36
C GLY A 22 -9.65 -4.23 -10.49
N GLN A 23 -9.82 -5.49 -10.86
CA GLN A 23 -9.26 -6.65 -10.19
C GLN A 23 -7.88 -6.99 -10.76
N TYR A 24 -6.87 -7.04 -9.88
CA TYR A 24 -5.57 -7.61 -10.23
C TYR A 24 -5.68 -9.14 -10.42
N PRO A 25 -5.01 -9.76 -11.42
CA PRO A 25 -4.16 -9.13 -12.46
C PRO A 25 -4.91 -8.78 -13.76
N ILE A 26 -6.19 -9.13 -13.87
CA ILE A 26 -6.91 -9.18 -15.15
C ILE A 26 -7.24 -7.79 -15.69
N GLU A 27 -7.75 -6.91 -14.82
CA GLU A 27 -8.21 -5.59 -15.21
C GLU A 27 -7.14 -4.52 -14.99
N GLU A 28 -6.22 -4.76 -14.05
CA GLU A 28 -5.12 -3.84 -13.77
C GLU A 28 -3.91 -4.55 -13.14
N THR A 29 -2.72 -4.03 -13.41
CA THR A 29 -1.44 -4.46 -12.81
C THR A 29 -0.70 -3.31 -12.13
N CYS A 30 -1.35 -2.16 -11.96
CA CYS A 30 -0.71 -0.96 -11.45
C CYS A 30 -0.50 -1.02 -9.93
N SER A 31 -1.48 -1.58 -9.22
CA SER A 31 -1.49 -1.62 -7.76
C SER A 31 -0.31 -2.42 -7.18
N GLU A 32 0.12 -3.50 -7.86
CA GLU A 32 1.24 -4.35 -7.42
C GLU A 32 2.57 -3.59 -7.32
N LEU A 33 2.76 -2.59 -8.19
CA LEU A 33 3.99 -1.81 -8.27
C LEU A 33 4.18 -0.89 -7.06
N THR A 34 3.13 -0.70 -6.26
CA THR A 34 3.13 0.26 -5.15
C THR A 34 3.58 -0.34 -3.82
N PHE A 35 3.63 -1.67 -3.66
CA PHE A 35 3.98 -2.31 -2.39
C PHE A 35 5.36 -1.86 -1.88
N ASN A 36 6.39 -1.96 -2.73
CA ASN A 36 7.75 -1.58 -2.37
C ASN A 36 7.88 -0.11 -1.95
N PHE A 37 7.06 0.78 -2.54
CA PHE A 37 7.02 2.18 -2.12
C PHE A 37 6.54 2.32 -0.67
N TRP A 38 5.46 1.64 -0.30
CA TRP A 38 4.90 1.73 1.05
C TRP A 38 5.84 1.15 2.10
N HIS A 39 6.50 0.03 1.79
CA HIS A 39 7.55 -0.54 2.64
C HIS A 39 8.71 0.44 2.83
N ALA A 40 9.29 0.96 1.74
CA ALA A 40 10.40 1.90 1.80
C ALA A 40 10.04 3.19 2.56
N LEU A 41 8.84 3.73 2.34
CA LEU A 41 8.38 4.92 3.06
C LEU A 41 8.29 4.68 4.57
N LYS A 42 7.74 3.52 4.97
CA LYS A 42 7.67 3.15 6.39
C LYS A 42 9.06 3.00 6.99
N GLU A 43 9.97 2.31 6.29
CA GLU A 43 11.36 2.12 6.71
C GLU A 43 12.09 3.46 6.90
N GLU A 44 12.00 4.37 5.94
CA GLU A 44 12.62 5.72 6.01
C GLU A 44 12.06 6.55 7.18
N ILE A 45 10.75 6.46 7.46
CA ILE A 45 10.18 7.11 8.63
C ILE A 45 10.76 6.52 9.92
N THR A 46 10.87 5.19 10.00
CA THR A 46 11.36 4.49 11.20
C THR A 46 12.88 4.56 11.41
N SER A 47 13.67 4.77 10.34
CA SER A 47 15.13 4.88 10.41
C SER A 47 15.61 6.27 10.87
N THR A 48 14.68 7.21 11.10
CA THR A 48 15.00 8.54 11.59
C THR A 48 15.57 8.48 13.02
N ASN A 49 16.84 8.85 13.18
CA ASN A 49 17.62 8.73 14.43
C ASN A 49 17.11 9.56 15.63
N GLU A 50 16.12 10.43 15.44
CA GLU A 50 15.53 11.27 16.49
C GLU A 50 14.09 10.85 16.77
N ASP A 51 13.83 10.22 17.92
CA ASP A 51 12.51 9.71 18.33
C ASP A 51 11.38 10.73 18.17
N LYS A 52 11.67 12.01 18.47
CA LYS A 52 10.69 13.11 18.31
C LYS A 52 10.32 13.35 16.85
N ASN A 53 11.29 13.30 15.94
CA ASN A 53 11.05 13.51 14.51
C ASN A 53 10.33 12.30 13.91
N GLN A 54 10.70 11.08 14.33
CA GLN A 54 10.00 9.86 13.95
C GLN A 54 8.53 9.92 14.37
N ALA A 55 8.23 10.30 15.61
CA ALA A 55 6.86 10.43 16.10
C ALA A 55 6.04 11.44 15.29
N ILE A 56 6.62 12.60 14.97
CA ILE A 56 5.97 13.63 14.14
C ILE A 56 5.70 13.10 12.72
N LEU A 57 6.67 12.43 12.10
CA LEU A 57 6.48 11.84 10.76
C LEU A 57 5.40 10.76 10.78
N LEU A 58 5.38 9.89 11.79
CA LEU A 58 4.33 8.89 11.96
C LEU A 58 2.94 9.52 12.12
N GLU A 59 2.81 10.63 12.83
CA GLU A 59 1.54 11.37 12.92
C GLU A 59 1.13 11.99 11.58
N ILE A 60 2.08 12.57 10.83
CA ILE A 60 1.81 13.15 9.52
C ILE A 60 1.35 12.10 8.50
N PHE A 61 1.97 10.91 8.50
CA PHE A 61 1.69 9.87 7.52
C PHE A 61 0.62 8.86 7.97
N ARG A 62 0.25 8.83 9.25
CA ARG A 62 -0.81 7.94 9.78
C ARG A 62 -2.08 7.91 8.93
N PRO A 63 -2.67 9.04 8.48
CA PRO A 63 -3.89 9.00 7.67
C PRO A 63 -3.71 8.26 6.35
N TYR A 64 -2.50 8.29 5.77
CA TYR A 64 -2.20 7.55 4.53
C TYR A 64 -2.09 6.05 4.79
N PHE A 65 -1.49 5.63 5.90
CA PHE A 65 -1.42 4.21 6.28
C PHE A 65 -2.79 3.64 6.65
N GLU A 66 -3.64 4.42 7.34
CA GLU A 66 -5.02 4.02 7.64
C GLU A 66 -5.82 3.85 6.35
N HIS A 67 -5.76 4.81 5.44
CA HIS A 67 -6.43 4.69 4.14
C HIS A 67 -5.84 3.58 3.27
N LEU A 68 -4.53 3.35 3.34
CA LEU A 68 -3.87 2.24 2.66
C LEU A 68 -4.49 0.90 3.07
N ILE A 69 -4.71 0.68 4.38
CA ILE A 69 -5.32 -0.55 4.88
C ILE A 69 -6.71 -0.77 4.26
N GLU A 70 -7.54 0.27 4.19
CA GLU A 70 -8.88 0.19 3.58
C GLU A 70 -8.79 -0.23 2.12
N VAL A 71 -7.90 0.41 1.35
CA VAL A 71 -7.66 0.10 -0.06
C VAL A 71 -7.16 -1.33 -0.22
N LEU A 72 -6.15 -1.74 0.54
CA LEU A 72 -5.55 -3.07 0.45
C LEU A 72 -6.56 -4.18 0.80
N ILE A 73 -7.41 -3.97 1.80
CA ILE A 73 -8.51 -4.90 2.12
C ILE A 73 -9.43 -5.05 0.92
N SER A 74 -9.84 -3.94 0.30
CA SER A 74 -10.70 -3.97 -0.90
C SER A 74 -10.01 -4.67 -2.08
N LYS A 75 -8.72 -4.42 -2.33
CA LYS A 75 -7.95 -5.05 -3.41
C LYS A 75 -7.71 -6.54 -3.20
N GLY A 76 -7.68 -6.99 -1.95
CA GLY A 76 -7.49 -8.39 -1.58
C GLY A 76 -8.77 -9.23 -1.57
N GLN A 77 -9.94 -8.64 -1.87
CA GLN A 77 -11.21 -9.35 -1.95
C GLN A 77 -11.24 -10.31 -3.14
N ILE A 78 -11.82 -11.48 -2.92
CA ILE A 78 -12.02 -12.47 -3.98
C ILE A 78 -13.09 -11.92 -4.94
N PRO A 79 -12.85 -11.92 -6.26
CA PRO A 79 -13.83 -11.44 -7.22
C PRO A 79 -15.08 -12.34 -7.21
N GLU A 80 -16.26 -11.74 -7.41
CA GLU A 80 -17.53 -12.47 -7.42
C GLU A 80 -17.57 -13.58 -8.49
N ASN A 81 -16.85 -13.39 -9.60
CA ASN A 81 -16.76 -14.36 -10.68
C ASN A 81 -15.31 -14.84 -10.89
N GLU A 82 -14.89 -15.81 -10.09
CA GLU A 82 -13.57 -16.46 -10.22
C GLU A 82 -13.38 -17.23 -11.54
N ASN A 83 -14.44 -17.51 -12.30
CA ASN A 83 -14.32 -18.26 -13.56
C ASN A 83 -13.62 -17.46 -14.66
N VAL A 84 -13.47 -16.14 -14.48
CA VAL A 84 -12.70 -15.28 -15.40
C VAL A 84 -11.20 -15.53 -15.25
N PHE A 85 -10.76 -16.11 -14.13
CA PHE A 85 -9.35 -16.34 -13.85
C PHE A 85 -8.87 -17.66 -14.44
N THR A 86 -7.79 -17.59 -15.21
CA THR A 86 -7.00 -18.79 -15.51
C THR A 86 -6.30 -19.32 -14.25
N SER A 87 -5.76 -20.53 -14.30
CA SER A 87 -4.96 -21.06 -13.19
C SER A 87 -3.73 -20.17 -12.89
N GLU A 88 -3.14 -19.55 -13.90
CA GLU A 88 -2.01 -18.63 -13.73
C GLU A 88 -2.45 -17.34 -13.02
N ASP A 89 -3.58 -16.75 -13.43
CA ASP A 89 -4.14 -15.56 -12.78
C ASP A 89 -4.44 -15.81 -11.30
N LYS A 90 -4.90 -17.02 -10.95
CA LYS A 90 -5.16 -17.41 -9.56
C LYS A 90 -3.89 -17.44 -8.72
N GLU A 91 -2.78 -17.94 -9.27
CA GLU A 91 -1.49 -17.97 -8.57
C GLU A 91 -0.87 -16.57 -8.44
N LEU A 92 -1.00 -15.73 -9.48
CA LEU A 92 -0.62 -14.32 -9.41
C LEU A 92 -1.44 -13.59 -8.34
N PHE A 93 -2.76 -13.76 -8.33
CA PHE A 93 -3.62 -13.11 -7.35
C PHE A 93 -3.37 -13.64 -5.93
N ARG A 94 -3.10 -14.93 -5.77
CA ARG A 94 -2.64 -15.50 -4.49
C ARG A 94 -1.38 -14.80 -3.99
N SER A 95 -0.38 -14.65 -4.84
CA SER A 95 0.88 -13.97 -4.50
C SER A 95 0.65 -12.50 -4.17
N TYR A 96 -0.19 -11.82 -4.94
CA TYR A 96 -0.62 -10.44 -4.68
C TYR A 96 -1.28 -10.28 -3.31
N ARG A 97 -2.16 -11.21 -2.90
CA ARG A 97 -2.76 -11.21 -1.55
C ARG A 97 -1.74 -11.43 -0.43
N LEU A 98 -0.67 -12.19 -0.67
CA LEU A 98 0.42 -12.33 0.29
C LEU A 98 1.18 -11.01 0.45
N ASN A 99 1.45 -10.31 -0.65
CA ASN A 99 2.07 -8.98 -0.61
C ASN A 99 1.19 -7.97 0.13
N ILE A 100 -0.14 -7.99 -0.10
CA ILE A 100 -1.09 -7.17 0.67
C ILE A 100 -0.94 -7.41 2.18
N ILE A 101 -0.92 -8.67 2.61
CA ILE A 101 -0.81 -9.03 4.02
C ILE A 101 0.53 -8.55 4.59
N ASP A 102 1.63 -8.78 3.86
CA ASP A 102 2.96 -8.33 4.27
C ASP A 102 3.02 -6.80 4.43
N THR A 103 2.51 -6.04 3.45
CA THR A 103 2.42 -4.58 3.54
C THR A 103 1.60 -4.14 4.75
N MET A 104 0.43 -4.75 5.00
CA MET A 104 -0.41 -4.42 6.16
C MET A 104 0.31 -4.68 7.48
N VAL A 105 1.00 -5.82 7.61
CA VAL A 105 1.80 -6.14 8.81
C VAL A 105 2.92 -5.11 8.99
N ASN A 106 3.67 -4.80 7.94
CA ASN A 106 4.78 -3.85 8.00
C ASN A 106 4.36 -2.46 8.49
N ILE A 107 3.24 -1.92 7.99
CA ILE A 107 2.80 -0.57 8.37
C ILE A 107 2.14 -0.51 9.76
N THR A 108 1.62 -1.63 10.27
CA THR A 108 0.91 -1.71 11.57
C THR A 108 1.83 -2.06 12.73
N VAL A 109 2.90 -2.83 12.51
CA VAL A 109 3.87 -3.15 13.55
C VAL A 109 4.62 -1.88 13.96
N ARG A 110 4.62 -1.60 15.27
CA ARG A 110 5.48 -0.56 15.87
C ARG A 110 6.79 -1.22 16.26
N HIS A 111 7.90 -0.71 15.73
CA HIS A 111 9.23 -0.94 16.29
C HIS A 111 9.45 0.05 17.43
#